data_AF-A0A5M4DCP1-F1
#
_entry.id   AF-A0A5M4DCP1-F1
#
_cell.length_a   1.000
_cell.length_b   1.000
_cell.length_c   1.000
_cell.angle_alpha   90.00
_cell.angle_beta   90.00
_cell.angle_gamma   90.00
#
_symmetry.space_group_name_H-M   'P 1'
#
loop_
_entity.id
_entity.type
_entity.pdbx_description
1 polymer ?
#
loop_
_entity_poly.entity_id
_entity_poly.type
_entity_poly.pdbx_seq_one_letter_code
_entity_poly.pdbx_strand_id
1 'polypeptide(L)' 'MSSRREELEGMKLFAGNANRELANRVAEYLDIDLGRLTATRFSDGEIRVL' A
#
# COMPACT_ATOMS: atom_id res chain seq x y z
N MET A 1 18.88 10.83 -18.69
CA MET A 1 17.63 11.16 -17.97
C MET A 1 17.07 9.85 -17.47
N SER A 2 17.32 9.51 -16.20
CA SER A 2 16.84 8.25 -15.60
C SER A 2 15.33 8.14 -15.75
N SER A 3 14.85 6.97 -16.18
CA SER A 3 13.42 6.71 -16.30
C SER A 3 12.85 6.63 -14.89
N ARG A 4 11.83 7.45 -14.56
CA ARG A 4 11.19 7.47 -13.23
C ARG A 4 10.65 6.09 -12.81
N ARG A 5 10.43 5.17 -13.75
CA ARG A 5 10.05 3.77 -13.49
C ARG A 5 11.22 2.91 -13.01
N GLU A 6 12.46 3.20 -13.43
CA GLU A 6 13.66 2.50 -12.92
C GLU A 6 13.93 2.86 -11.45
N GLU A 7 13.59 4.09 -11.03
CA GLU A 7 13.74 4.52 -9.63
C GLU A 7 12.78 3.82 -8.67
N LEU A 8 11.63 3.33 -9.16
CA LEU A 8 10.60 2.65 -8.38
C LEU A 8 10.62 1.13 -8.58
N GLU A 9 11.59 0.61 -9.33
CA GLU A 9 11.71 -0.82 -9.61
C GLU A 9 11.92 -1.59 -8.30
N GLY A 10 10.97 -2.47 -7.96
CA GLY A 10 10.96 -3.23 -6.71
C GLY A 10 10.26 -2.56 -5.53
N MET A 11 9.72 -1.34 -5.69
CA MET A 11 8.95 -0.67 -4.65
C MET A 11 7.57 -1.32 -4.46
N LYS A 12 7.16 -1.53 -3.20
CA LYS A 12 5.83 -2.04 -2.84
C LYS A 12 5.09 -1.03 -1.98
N LEU A 13 3.85 -0.73 -2.36
CA LEU A 13 2.97 0.13 -1.59
C LEU A 13 1.95 -0.72 -0.83
N PHE A 14 1.76 -0.46 0.46
CA PHE A 14 0.72 -1.08 1.27
C PHE A 14 -0.06 -0.01 2.01
N ALA A 15 -1.34 -0.27 2.26
CA ALA A 15 -2.19 0.62 3.04
C ALA A 15 -2.99 -0.14 4.08
N GLY A 16 -3.03 0.41 5.29
CA GLY A 16 -3.91 -0.07 6.37
C GLY A 16 -5.37 0.33 6.16
N ASN A 17 -6.17 0.21 7.22
CA ASN A 17 -7.63 0.39 7.15
C ASN A 17 -8.12 1.85 7.23
N ALA A 18 -7.22 2.82 7.40
CA ALA A 18 -7.62 4.21 7.63
C ALA A 18 -8.28 4.87 6.41
N ASN A 19 -7.68 4.75 5.23
CA ASN A 19 -8.24 5.28 3.99
C ASN A 19 -7.69 4.54 2.76
N ARG A 20 -8.45 3.55 2.28
CA ARG A 20 -8.07 2.74 1.10
C ARG A 20 -8.24 3.50 -0.23
N GLU A 21 -9.16 4.45 -0.30
CA GLU A 21 -9.36 5.26 -1.51
C GLU A 21 -8.15 6.16 -1.78
N LEU A 22 -7.65 6.83 -0.75
CA LEU A 22 -6.44 7.66 -0.87
C LEU A 22 -5.23 6.81 -1.29
N ALA A 23 -5.09 5.62 -0.72
CA ALA A 23 -4.01 4.71 -1.08
C ALA A 23 -4.04 4.30 -2.55
N ASN A 24 -5.23 4.01 -3.10
CA ASN A 24 -5.39 3.69 -4.52
C ASN A 24 -4.98 4.87 -5.40
N ARG A 25 -5.38 6.11 -5.05
CA ARG A 25 -5.00 7.31 -5.82
C ARG A 25 -3.48 7.54 -5.83
N VAL A 26 -2.81 7.24 -4.72
CA VAL A 26 -1.34 7.31 -4.63
C VAL A 26 -0.68 6.21 -5.48
N ALA A 27 -1.22 4.99 -5.43
CA ALA A 27 -0.77 3.86 -6.25
C ALA A 27 -0.86 4.18 -7.74
N GLU A 28 -1.99 4.72 -8.19
CA GLU A 28 -2.22 5.17 -9.57
C GLU A 28 -1.24 6.29 -9.99
N TYR A 29 -0.98 7.26 -9.11
CA TYR A 29 -0.05 8.35 -9.40
C TYR A 29 1.40 7.87 -9.56
N LEU A 30 1.77 6.85 -8.79
CA LEU A 30 3.10 6.23 -8.81
C LEU A 30 3.23 5.13 -9.88
N ASP A 31 2.13 4.76 -10.56
CA ASP A 31 2.08 3.68 -11.55
C ASP A 31 2.54 2.33 -10.97
N ILE A 32 2.17 2.05 -9.71
CA ILE A 32 2.49 0.79 -9.00
C ILE A 32 1.22 0.17 -8.41
N ASP A 33 1.22 -1.15 -8.27
CA ASP A 33 0.10 -1.87 -7.66
C ASP A 33 0.07 -1.70 -6.14
N LEU A 34 -1.14 -1.49 -5.58
CA LEU A 34 -1.34 -1.54 -4.14
C LEU A 34 -1.29 -3.00 -3.66
N GLY A 35 -0.31 -3.31 -2.83
CA GLY A 35 -0.11 -4.63 -2.24
C GLY A 35 -1.30 -5.06 -1.38
N ARG A 36 -1.64 -6.35 -1.46
CA ARG A 36 -2.67 -6.95 -0.61
C ARG A 36 -2.16 -7.04 0.82
N LEU A 37 -2.82 -6.34 1.72
CA LEU A 37 -2.57 -6.37 3.17
C LEU A 37 -3.90 -6.59 3.90
N THR A 38 -3.89 -7.52 4.84
CA THR A 38 -5.02 -7.81 5.71
C THR A 38 -4.71 -7.28 7.10
N ALA A 39 -5.20 -6.07 7.40
CA ALA A 39 -5.21 -5.54 8.75
C ALA A 39 -6.55 -5.89 9.41
N THR A 40 -6.54 -6.74 10.43
CA THR A 40 -7.73 -7.10 11.23
C THR A 40 -7.47 -6.76 12.69
N ARG A 41 -8.54 -6.59 13.48
CA ARG A 41 -8.43 -6.36 14.92
C ARG A 41 -8.87 -7.62 15.66
N PHE A 42 -8.11 -8.02 16.67
CA PHE A 42 -8.49 -9.07 17.61
C PHE A 42 -9.55 -8.57 18.60
N SER A 43 -10.19 -9.49 19.32
CA SER A 43 -11.23 -9.16 20.30
C SER A 43 -10.73 -8.35 21.50
N ASP A 44 -9.44 -8.45 21.81
CA ASP A 44 -8.75 -7.67 22.85
C ASP A 44 -8.27 -6.29 22.37
N GLY A 45 -8.45 -5.98 21.09
CA GLY A 45 -8.07 -4.71 20.49
C GLY A 45 -6.71 -4.70 19.80
N GLU A 46 -5.93 -5.77 19.86
CA GLU A 46 -4.65 -5.88 19.13
C GLU A 46 -4.85 -5.88 17.61
N ILE A 47 -3.85 -5.39 16.86
CA ILE A 47 -3.90 -5.34 15.39
C ILE A 47 -3.12 -6.54 14.82
N ARG A 48 -3.82 -7.37 14.04
CA ARG A 48 -3.22 -8.42 13.20
C ARG A 48 -2.96 -7.89 11.81
N VAL A 49 -1.72 -7.97 11.34
CA VAL A 49 -1.33 -7.65 9.97
C VAL A 49 -0.83 -8.94 9.30
N LEU A 50 -1.41 -9.27 8.14
CA LEU A 50 -1.08 -10.43 7.29
C LEU A 50 -0.87 -9.99 5.84
#